data_AF-A0A1X0Q9R5-F1
#
_entry.id   AF-A0A1X0Q9R5-F1
#
_cell.length_a   1.000
_cell.length_b   1.000
_cell.length_c   1.000
_cell.angle_alpha   90.00
_cell.angle_beta   90.00
_cell.angle_gamma   90.00
#
_symmetry.space_group_name_H-M   'P 1'
#
loop_
_entity.id
_entity.type
_entity.pdbx_description
1 polymer ?
#
loop_
_entity_poly.entity_id
_entity_poly.type
_entity_poly.pdbx_seq_one_letter_code
_entity_poly.pdbx_strand_id
1 'polypeptide(L)' 'MIVQIDKGFFRYKQKYNRDRQPTREIWVFGLADCSFTPAKISLHFVPNRTANTLLPIIERVCATETIIHNDQ' A
#
# COMPACT_ATOMS: atom_id res chain seq x y z
N MET A 1 -10.61 9.49 12.07
CA MET A 1 -9.51 9.54 11.08
C MET A 1 -10.07 9.12 9.74
N ILE A 2 -9.73 9.82 8.65
CA ILE A 2 -10.15 9.45 7.29
C ILE A 2 -8.93 8.92 6.55
N VAL A 3 -8.94 7.64 6.19
CA VAL A 3 -7.84 7.00 5.48
C VAL A 3 -8.31 6.54 4.12
N GLN A 4 -7.57 6.91 3.08
CA GLN A 4 -7.72 6.37 1.74
C GLN A 4 -6.73 5.22 1.56
N ILE A 5 -7.21 4.08 1.09
CA ILE A 5 -6.37 2.91 0.81
C ILE A 5 -6.29 2.64 -0.70
N ASP A 6 -5.10 2.23 -1.14
CA ASP A 6 -4.86 1.85 -2.54
C ASP A 6 -3.93 0.64 -2.64
N LYS A 7 -4.04 -0.10 -3.75
CA LYS A 7 -3.26 -1.32 -4.01
C LYS A 7 -2.51 -1.18 -5.33
N GLY A 8 -1.19 -0.98 -5.24
CA GLY A 8 -0.30 -0.92 -6.37
C GLY A 8 0.32 -2.29 -6.70
N PHE A 9 0.53 -2.56 -7.99
CA PHE A 9 1.35 -3.67 -8.44
C PHE A 9 2.64 -3.16 -9.06
N PHE A 10 3.77 -3.42 -8.40
CA PHE A 10 5.07 -2.97 -8.87
C PHE A 10 5.68 -4.04 -9.76
N ARG A 11 5.58 -3.78 -11.07
CA ARG A 11 6.42 -4.44 -12.07
C ARG A 11 7.70 -3.65 -12.21
N TYR A 12 8.77 -4.17 -11.63
CA TYR A 12 10.09 -3.57 -11.81
C TYR A 12 10.47 -3.61 -13.30
N LYS A 13 10.52 -2.43 -13.93
CA LYS A 13 11.23 -2.27 -15.19
C LYS A 13 12.66 -1.87 -14.89
N GLN A 14 13.61 -2.46 -15.60
CA GLN A 14 15.01 -2.10 -15.44
C GLN A 14 15.23 -0.63 -15.78
N LYS A 15 15.91 0.08 -14.88
CA LYS A 15 16.38 1.43 -15.20
C LYS A 15 17.54 1.29 -16.19
N TYR A 16 17.44 1.95 -17.34
CA TYR A 16 18.47 1.96 -18.39
C TYR A 16 18.82 0.59 -19.00
N ASN A 17 17.94 -0.42 -18.87
CA ASN A 17 18.16 -1.78 -19.38
C ASN A 17 19.50 -2.42 -18.92
N ARG A 18 20.03 -1.96 -17.78
CA ARG A 18 21.25 -2.48 -17.15
C ARG A 18 20.87 -3.36 -15.96
N ASP A 19 21.74 -4.34 -15.65
CA ASP A 19 21.64 -5.32 -14.56
C ASP A 19 20.68 -6.51 -14.80
N ARG A 20 20.35 -7.26 -13.75
CA ARG A 20 19.39 -8.37 -13.80
C ARG A 20 17.98 -7.83 -13.60
N GLN A 21 17.01 -8.35 -14.36
CA GLN A 21 15.60 -8.09 -14.07
C GLN A 21 15.29 -8.57 -12.64
N PRO A 22 14.68 -7.74 -11.79
CA PRO A 22 14.11 -8.23 -10.54
C PRO A 22 13.06 -9.27 -10.91
N THR A 23 13.31 -10.53 -10.55
CA THR A 23 12.45 -11.67 -10.89
C THR A 23 11.12 -11.66 -10.13
N ARG A 24 10.93 -10.70 -9.23
CA ARG A 24 9.81 -10.67 -8.29
C ARG A 24 8.94 -9.47 -8.59
N GLU A 25 7.74 -9.76 -9.08
CA GLU A 25 6.63 -8.82 -9.02
C GLU A 25 6.21 -8.68 -7.55
N ILE A 26 5.96 -7.45 -7.09
CA ILE A 26 5.65 -7.17 -5.68
C ILE A 26 4.38 -6.32 -5.60
N TRP A 27 3.47 -6.67 -4.69
CA TRP A 27 2.32 -5.84 -4.37
C TRP A 27 2.70 -4.80 -3.33
N VAL A 28 2.14 -3.61 -3.48
CA VAL A 28 2.27 -2.52 -2.53
C VAL A 28 0.87 -2.15 -2.05
N PHE A 29 0.71 -2.05 -0.75
CA PHE A 29 -0.50 -1.55 -0.11
C PHE A 29 -0.21 -0.18 0.50
N GLY A 30 -0.92 0.83 0.02
CA GLY A 30 -0.79 2.21 0.47
C GLY A 30 -1.97 2.63 1.34
N LEU A 31 -1.68 3.40 2.37
CA LEU A 31 -2.66 4.08 3.22
C LEU A 31 -2.27 5.56 3.29
N ALA A 32 -3.21 6.45 3.01
CA ALA A 32 -3.04 7.89 3.12
C ALA A 32 -4.04 8.43 4.16
N ASP A 33 -3.54 8.98 5.26
CA ASP A 33 -4.35 9.70 6.23
C ASP A 33 -4.58 11.13 5.74
N CYS A 34 -5.80 11.34 5.27
CA CYS A 34 -6.28 12.60 4.69
C CYS A 34 -6.68 13.63 5.76
N SER A 35 -6.55 13.28 7.05
CA SER A 35 -6.79 14.22 8.16
C SER A 35 -5.64 15.24 8.31
N PHE A 36 -4.50 15.04 7.63
CA PHE A 36 -3.32 15.91 7.66
C PHE A 36 -3.07 16.58 6.30
N THR A 37 -2.41 17.74 6.31
CA THR A 37 -1.94 18.43 5.09
C THR A 37 -0.47 18.81 5.25
N PRO A 38 0.47 18.21 4.48
CA PRO A 38 0.25 17.13 3.52
C PRO A 38 -0.22 15.82 4.19
N ALA A 39 -0.90 14.97 3.42
CA ALA A 39 -1.37 13.68 3.90
C ALA A 39 -0.21 12.82 4.43
N LYS A 40 -0.44 12.08 5.51
CA LYS A 40 0.54 11.12 6.02
C LYS A 40 0.36 9.79 5.31
N ILE A 41 1.42 9.30 4.66
CA ILE A 41 1.36 8.10 3.83
C ILE A 41 2.14 6.97 4.50
N SER A 42 1.53 5.79 4.54
CA SER A 42 2.18 4.53 4.90
C SER A 42 2.15 3.57 3.71
N LEU A 43 3.30 3.00 3.36
CA LEU A 43 3.44 2.05 2.26
C LEU A 43 3.95 0.71 2.78
N HIS A 44 3.29 -0.37 2.40
CA HIS A 44 3.62 -1.72 2.83
C HIS A 44 3.79 -2.65 1.64
N PHE A 45 4.95 -3.28 1.51
CA PHE A 45 5.13 -4.37 0.55
C PHE A 45 4.43 -5.63 1.07
N VAL A 46 3.56 -6.21 0.24
CA VAL A 46 2.79 -7.40 0.58
C VAL A 46 3.01 -8.48 -0.49
N PRO A 47 2.98 -9.78 -0.11
CA PRO A 47 3.16 -10.86 -1.07
C PRO A 47 1.95 -11.01 -2.01
N ASN A 48 0.75 -10.64 -1.54
CA ASN A 48 -0.49 -10.68 -2.31
C ASN A 48 -1.52 -9.69 -1.75
N ARG A 49 -2.62 -9.48 -2.49
CA ARG A 49 -3.70 -8.53 -2.18
C ARG A 49 -4.87 -9.12 -1.38
N THR A 50 -4.70 -10.29 -0.74
CA THR A 50 -5.79 -10.97 -0.04
C THR A 50 -6.17 -10.26 1.26
N ALA A 51 -7.40 -10.45 1.75
CA ALA A 51 -7.81 -9.86 3.02
C ALA A 51 -6.88 -10.28 4.17
N ASN A 52 -6.42 -11.53 4.17
CA ASN A 52 -5.54 -12.08 5.20
C ASN A 52 -4.18 -11.35 5.29
N THR A 53 -3.68 -10.79 4.19
CA THR A 53 -2.43 -10.01 4.21
C THR A 53 -2.67 -8.54 4.55
N LEU A 54 -3.83 -7.99 4.22
CA LEU A 54 -4.12 -6.56 4.38
C LEU A 54 -4.73 -6.21 5.74
N LEU A 55 -5.61 -7.05 6.28
CA LEU A 55 -6.30 -6.79 7.55
C LEU A 55 -5.33 -6.53 8.72
N PRO A 56 -4.25 -7.33 8.93
CA PRO A 56 -3.31 -7.07 10.02
C PRO A 56 -2.55 -5.74 9.87
N ILE A 57 -2.41 -5.23 8.65
CA ILE A 57 -1.77 -3.93 8.39
C ILE A 57 -2.75 -2.81 8.75
N ILE A 58 -4.01 -2.95 8.35
CA ILE A 58 -5.07 -2.00 8.69
C ILE A 58 -5.24 -1.91 10.21
N GLU A 59 -5.32 -3.05 10.91
CA GLU A 59 -5.46 -3.07 12.38
C GLU A 59 -4.27 -2.42 13.11
N ARG A 60 -3.07 -2.50 12.53
CA ARG A 60 -1.87 -1.89 13.10
C ARG A 60 -1.80 -0.37 12.85
N VAL A 61 -2.25 0.08 11.68
CA VAL A 61 -2.06 1.47 11.22
C VAL A 61 -3.27 2.33 11.57
N CYS A 62 -4.48 1.76 11.48
CA CYS A 62 -5.72 2.48 11.71
C CYS A 62 -6.18 2.36 13.16
N ALA A 63 -6.45 3.50 13.79
CA ALA A 63 -7.11 3.52 15.09
C ALA A 63 -8.57 3.05 14.98
N THR A 64 -9.15 2.63 16.11
CA THR A 64 -10.59 2.35 16.21
C THR A 64 -11.40 3.58 15.74
N GLU A 65 -12.52 3.34 15.06
CA GLU A 65 -13.38 4.38 14.45
C GLU A 65 -12.77 5.13 13.25
N THR A 66 -11.71 4.59 12.64
CA THR A 66 -11.22 5.10 11.34
C THR A 66 -12.24 4.79 10.24
N ILE A 67 -12.55 5.80 9.43
CA ILE A 67 -13.32 5.63 8.19
C ILE A 67 -12.31 5.35 7.08
N ILE A 68 -12.43 4.17 6.46
CA ILE A 68 -11.55 3.71 5.39
C ILE A 68 -12.29 3.83 4.06
N HIS A 69 -11.74 4.64 3.16
CA HIS A 69 -12.19 4.74 1.77
C HIS A 69 -11.29 3.91 0.88
N ASN A 70 -11.89 3.07 0.04
CA ASN A 70 -11.22 2.24 -0.95
C ASN A 70 -11.77 2.61 -2.32
N ASP A 71 -10.94 3.19 -3.19
CA ASP A 71 -11.38 3.68 -4.50
C ASP A 71 -11.47 2.60 -5.59
N GLN A 72 -11.16 1.35 -5.20
CA GLN A 72 -11.33 0.11 -5.97
C GLN A 72 -10.34 -0.13 -7.11
#